data_AF-A0A1N7L046-F1
#
_entry.id   AF-A0A1N7L046-F1
#
_cell.length_a   1.000
_cell.length_b   1.000
_cell.length_c   1.000
_cell.angle_alpha   90.00
_cell.angle_beta   90.00
_cell.angle_gamma   90.00
#
_symmetry.space_group_name_H-M   'P 1'
#
loop_
_entity.id
_entity.type
_entity.pdbx_description
1 polymer ?
#
loop_
_entity_poly.entity_id
_entity_poly.type
_entity_poly.pdbx_seq_one_letter_code
_entity_poly.pdbx_strand_id
1 'polypeptide(L)'
;MTKAFSLPLPALLALALSASACTTMTPAGLIAASRLDPLNTPPSEIAVAVGVPETLRLADGDAEFRMAFRGGSAASTILLEEVAELRLAPAGQAEPQPNATDETVYVARIAPEDTARIAALQAEIRTLREAGTDGAGTLNIRVVGGCYVGAAPASIMVSTWLQTAPADGFVPLTRRQGMVRALGARDAAMLLAELTPCDADD
;
A
#
# COMPACT_ATOMS: atom_id res chain seq x y z
N MET A 1 15.55 19.39 -56.99
CA MET A 1 15.81 18.93 -55.60
C MET A 1 14.77 19.55 -54.67
N THR A 2 13.73 18.80 -54.30
CA THR A 2 12.96 18.87 -53.03
C THR A 2 11.72 17.98 -53.20
N LYS A 3 11.70 16.79 -52.59
CA LYS A 3 10.47 16.01 -52.43
C LYS A 3 9.95 16.28 -51.03
N ALA A 4 8.86 17.04 -50.94
CA ALA A 4 8.11 17.24 -49.71
C ALA A 4 7.50 15.90 -49.29
N PHE A 5 7.87 15.44 -48.09
CA PHE A 5 7.34 14.21 -47.49
C PHE A 5 6.08 14.59 -46.71
N SER A 6 4.91 14.54 -47.38
CA SER A 6 3.62 14.67 -46.69
C SER A 6 3.38 13.43 -45.84
N LEU A 7 3.53 13.53 -44.52
CA LEU A 7 3.02 12.52 -43.60
C LEU A 7 1.48 12.59 -43.59
N PRO A 8 0.78 11.45 -43.71
CA PRO A 8 -0.68 11.42 -43.71
C PRO A 8 -1.23 11.74 -42.31
N LEU A 9 -2.16 12.69 -42.25
CA LEU A 9 -2.87 13.18 -41.06
C LEU A 9 -3.46 12.11 -40.10
N PRO A 10 -3.88 10.90 -40.54
CA PRO A 10 -4.41 9.87 -39.62
C PRO A 10 -3.34 9.24 -38.72
N ALA A 11 -2.06 9.29 -39.10
CA ALA A 11 -0.98 8.67 -38.33
C ALA A 11 -0.61 9.51 -37.07
N LEU A 12 -0.84 10.82 -37.10
CA LEU A 12 -0.66 11.69 -35.93
C LEU A 12 -1.75 11.48 -34.87
N LEU A 13 -2.96 11.07 -35.25
CA LEU A 13 -4.07 10.87 -34.30
C LEU A 13 -3.93 9.58 -33.47
N ALA A 14 -3.29 8.55 -34.03
CA ALA A 14 -3.12 7.26 -33.34
C ALA A 14 -2.05 7.30 -32.23
N LEU A 15 -1.08 8.20 -32.32
CA LEU A 15 -0.02 8.33 -31.31
C LEU A 15 -0.44 9.14 -30.07
N ALA A 16 -1.53 9.91 -30.15
CA ALA A 16 -2.03 10.72 -29.05
C ALA A 16 -2.91 9.94 -28.05
N LEU A 17 -3.47 8.78 -28.44
CA LEU A 17 -4.40 8.02 -27.59
C LEU A 17 -3.73 7.03 -26.62
N SER A 18 -2.42 6.79 -26.74
CA SER A 18 -1.68 5.85 -25.88
C SER A 18 -1.02 6.50 -24.65
N ALA A 19 -1.16 7.83 -24.47
CA ALA A 19 -0.50 8.56 -23.39
C ALA A 19 -1.31 8.69 -22.07
N SER A 20 -2.57 8.24 -22.02
CA SER A 20 -3.45 8.48 -20.86
C SER A 20 -3.32 7.45 -19.73
N ALA A 21 -2.55 6.36 -19.90
CA ALA A 21 -2.48 5.28 -18.92
C ALA A 21 -1.43 5.47 -17.80
N CYS A 22 -0.53 6.45 -17.89
CA CYS A 22 0.53 6.67 -16.88
C CYS A 22 0.23 7.81 -15.86
N THR A 23 -0.99 8.35 -15.84
CA THR A 23 -1.32 9.58 -15.09
C THR A 23 -1.63 9.37 -13.60
N THR A 24 -1.57 8.14 -13.09
CA THR A 24 -1.93 7.85 -11.69
C THR A 24 -0.83 8.15 -10.67
N MET A 25 0.44 8.27 -11.10
CA MET A 25 1.57 8.59 -10.21
C MET A 25 2.19 9.93 -10.57
N THR A 26 2.25 10.85 -9.59
CA THR A 26 3.01 12.09 -9.73
C THR A 26 4.50 11.80 -9.66
N PRO A 27 5.37 12.54 -10.39
CA PRO A 27 6.83 12.36 -10.32
C PRO A 27 7.37 12.40 -8.88
N ALA A 28 6.82 13.28 -8.03
CA ALA A 28 7.16 13.34 -6.61
C ALA A 28 6.81 12.05 -5.84
N GLY A 29 5.70 11.38 -6.20
CA GLY A 29 5.29 10.11 -5.58
C GLY A 29 6.17 8.94 -6.00
N LEU A 30 6.62 8.94 -7.27
CA LEU A 30 7.61 7.98 -7.78
C LEU A 30 8.97 8.13 -7.06
N ILE A 31 9.42 9.37 -6.88
CA ILE A 31 10.68 9.65 -6.17
C ILE A 31 10.55 9.26 -4.69
N ALA A 32 9.47 9.64 -4.02
CA ALA A 32 9.27 9.29 -2.62
C ALA A 32 9.19 7.77 -2.42
N ALA A 33 8.46 7.07 -3.29
CA ALA A 33 8.38 5.60 -3.26
C ALA A 33 9.74 4.93 -3.54
N SER A 34 10.57 5.51 -4.42
CA SER A 34 11.91 4.97 -4.72
C SER A 34 12.90 5.04 -3.56
N ARG A 35 12.62 5.87 -2.55
CA ARG A 35 13.44 5.99 -1.33
C ARG A 35 13.04 4.98 -0.25
N LEU A 36 11.90 4.31 -0.41
CA LEU A 36 11.47 3.28 0.51
C LEU A 36 12.28 2.01 0.24
N ASP A 37 12.93 1.51 1.27
CA ASP A 37 13.67 0.25 1.22
C ASP A 37 13.17 -0.74 2.27
N PRO A 38 11.93 -1.23 2.13
CA PRO A 38 11.35 -2.17 3.08
C PRO A 38 12.06 -3.53 3.04
N LEU A 39 12.90 -3.83 2.05
CA LEU A 39 13.63 -5.09 1.96
C LEU A 39 14.87 -5.10 2.87
N ASN A 40 15.50 -3.94 3.06
CA ASN A 40 16.68 -3.79 3.90
C ASN A 40 16.39 -3.12 5.25
N THR A 41 15.14 -2.71 5.49
CA THR A 41 14.71 -2.12 6.77
C THR A 41 14.38 -3.22 7.78
N PRO A 42 14.88 -3.15 9.03
CA PRO A 42 14.45 -4.04 10.11
C PRO A 42 12.92 -3.99 10.28
N PRO A 43 12.19 -5.12 10.33
CA PRO A 43 10.72 -5.10 10.40
C PRO A 43 10.15 -4.30 11.57
N SER A 44 10.87 -4.24 12.70
CA SER A 44 10.50 -3.42 13.87
C SER A 44 10.58 -1.91 13.64
N GLU A 45 11.37 -1.47 12.66
CA GLU A 45 11.54 -0.07 12.30
C GLU A 45 10.54 0.40 11.24
N ILE A 46 9.91 -0.54 10.52
CA ILE A 46 8.84 -0.25 9.58
C ILE A 46 7.64 0.30 10.34
N ALA A 47 7.21 1.50 9.96
CA ALA A 47 5.96 2.08 10.41
C ALA A 47 5.02 2.30 9.23
N VAL A 48 3.74 2.09 9.47
CA VAL A 48 2.65 2.25 8.51
C VAL A 48 1.71 3.29 9.07
N ALA A 49 1.20 4.18 8.23
CA ALA A 49 0.05 5.00 8.58
C ALA A 49 -1.13 4.62 7.69
N VAL A 50 -2.31 4.53 8.29
CA VAL A 50 -3.57 4.18 7.61
C VAL A 50 -4.58 5.29 7.90
N GLY A 51 -5.04 5.94 6.83
CA GLY A 51 -6.10 6.93 6.88
C GLY A 51 -7.42 6.27 6.55
N VAL A 52 -8.41 6.42 7.42
CA VAL A 52 -9.78 5.91 7.28
C VAL A 52 -10.79 7.01 7.61
N PRO A 53 -12.08 6.88 7.22
CA PRO A 53 -13.09 7.87 7.61
C PRO A 53 -13.17 7.99 9.14
N GLU A 54 -13.43 9.18 9.66
CA GLU A 54 -13.53 9.43 11.12
C GLU A 54 -14.60 8.59 11.83
N THR A 55 -15.57 8.07 11.07
CA THR A 55 -16.62 7.17 11.54
C THR A 55 -16.14 5.72 11.68
N LEU A 56 -14.92 5.39 11.25
CA LEU A 56 -14.32 4.07 11.39
C LEU A 56 -13.20 4.13 12.42
N ARG A 57 -13.24 3.25 13.41
CA ARG A 57 -12.18 3.09 14.40
C ARG A 57 -11.44 1.80 14.14
N LEU A 58 -10.12 1.89 14.16
CA LEU A 58 -9.23 0.75 14.08
C LEU A 58 -8.69 0.40 15.47
N ALA A 59 -8.49 -0.89 15.70
CA ALA A 59 -7.77 -1.48 16.82
C ALA A 59 -6.57 -2.29 16.30
N ASP A 60 -5.82 -2.89 17.23
CA ASP A 60 -4.76 -3.85 16.88
C ASP A 60 -5.32 -5.00 16.05
N GLY A 61 -4.64 -5.34 14.96
CA GLY A 61 -5.06 -6.43 14.06
C GLY A 61 -6.05 -6.02 12.97
N ASP A 62 -6.63 -4.82 13.03
CA ASP A 62 -7.59 -4.34 12.00
C ASP A 62 -6.92 -3.88 10.69
N ALA A 63 -5.59 -3.89 10.66
CA ALA A 63 -4.80 -3.64 9.47
C ALA A 63 -3.67 -4.65 9.33
N GLU A 64 -3.29 -4.94 8.08
CA GLU A 64 -2.27 -5.91 7.73
C GLU A 64 -1.21 -5.27 6.83
N PHE A 65 0.04 -5.70 7.05
CA PHE A 65 1.16 -5.48 6.16
C PHE A 65 1.46 -6.76 5.39
N ARG A 66 1.47 -6.68 4.06
CA ARG A 66 1.82 -7.79 3.17
C ARG A 66 3.07 -7.45 2.38
N MET A 67 4.02 -8.37 2.39
CA MET A 67 5.20 -8.33 1.52
C MET A 67 5.21 -9.59 0.66
N ALA A 68 5.45 -9.42 -0.64
CA ALA A 68 5.56 -10.53 -1.57
C ALA A 68 6.70 -10.30 -2.57
N PHE A 69 7.25 -11.40 -3.08
CA PHE A 69 8.19 -11.41 -4.18
C PHE A 69 7.77 -12.45 -5.20
N ARG A 70 7.69 -12.02 -6.46
CA ARG A 70 7.48 -12.91 -7.60
C ARG A 70 8.69 -12.82 -8.51
N GLY A 71 9.40 -13.92 -8.68
CA GLY A 71 10.58 -13.99 -9.52
C GLY A 71 10.72 -15.31 -10.25
N GLY A 72 11.90 -15.52 -10.81
CA GLY A 72 12.26 -16.72 -11.56
C GLY A 72 12.18 -16.52 -13.07
N SER A 73 12.12 -17.64 -13.80
CA SER A 73 12.14 -17.66 -15.26
C SER A 73 10.85 -18.24 -15.83
N ALA A 74 10.71 -18.22 -17.15
CA ALA A 74 9.60 -18.89 -17.83
C ALA A 74 9.49 -20.40 -17.49
N ALA A 75 10.59 -21.02 -17.06
CA ALA A 75 10.62 -22.44 -16.68
C ALA A 75 10.43 -22.69 -15.18
N SER A 76 10.52 -21.67 -14.32
CA SER A 76 10.38 -21.80 -12.87
C SER A 76 9.91 -20.49 -12.26
N THR A 77 8.71 -20.50 -11.66
CA THR A 77 8.15 -19.35 -10.94
C THR A 77 8.42 -19.51 -9.45
N ILE A 78 8.97 -18.47 -8.84
CA ILE A 78 9.16 -18.35 -7.39
C ILE A 78 8.15 -17.34 -6.88
N LEU A 79 7.39 -17.74 -5.86
CA LEU A 79 6.46 -16.87 -5.14
C LEU A 79 6.75 -17.00 -3.65
N LEU A 80 7.20 -15.90 -3.06
CA LEU A 80 7.37 -15.77 -1.61
C LEU A 80 6.42 -14.70 -1.11
N GLU A 81 5.80 -14.93 0.03
CA GLU A 81 4.81 -14.01 0.59
C GLU A 81 4.65 -14.22 2.09
N GLU A 82 4.55 -13.12 2.80
CA GLU A 82 4.16 -13.09 4.20
C GLU A 82 3.17 -11.95 4.44
N VAL A 83 2.29 -12.18 5.42
CA VAL A 83 1.35 -11.20 5.96
C VAL A 83 1.61 -11.08 7.45
N ALA A 84 1.67 -9.85 7.93
CA ALA A 84 1.81 -9.50 9.32
C ALA A 84 0.67 -8.59 9.76
N GLU A 85 0.18 -8.83 10.97
CA GLU A 85 -0.74 -7.93 11.64
C GLU A 85 -0.03 -6.61 11.99
N LEU A 86 -0.80 -5.53 11.96
CA LEU A 86 -0.35 -4.23 12.40
C LEU A 86 -0.91 -3.94 13.81
N ARG A 87 0.00 -3.55 14.71
CA ARG A 87 -0.30 -3.07 16.06
C ARG A 87 -0.24 -1.56 16.07
N LEU A 88 -1.30 -0.92 16.55
CA LEU A 88 -1.40 0.52 16.61
C LEU A 88 -0.34 1.08 17.55
N ALA A 89 0.28 2.18 17.13
CA ALA A 89 1.17 2.94 17.95
C ALA A 89 0.37 3.88 18.87
N PRO A 90 0.90 4.20 20.06
CA PRO A 90 0.30 5.23 20.91
C PRO A 90 0.15 6.57 20.16
N ALA A 91 -0.94 7.27 20.42
CA ALA A 91 -1.20 8.59 19.86
C ALA A 91 -0.06 9.57 20.18
N GLY A 92 0.23 10.48 19.23
CA GLY A 92 1.29 11.48 19.37
C GLY A 92 2.64 11.08 18.80
N GLN A 93 2.73 9.94 18.09
CA GLN A 93 3.80 9.75 17.11
C GLN A 93 3.63 10.73 15.95
N ALA A 94 4.72 10.98 15.21
CA ALA A 94 4.68 11.87 14.05
C ALA A 94 3.80 11.25 12.95
N GLU A 95 2.52 11.60 12.94
CA GLU A 95 1.54 11.16 11.96
C GLU A 95 1.64 12.00 10.68
N PRO A 96 1.44 11.41 9.48
CA PRO A 96 1.26 12.21 8.28
C PRO A 96 -0.04 13.00 8.38
N GLN A 97 -0.08 14.15 7.69
CA GLN A 97 -1.31 14.92 7.60
C GLN A 97 -2.39 14.11 6.86
N PRO A 98 -3.65 14.10 7.37
CA PRO A 98 -4.78 13.53 6.64
C PRO A 98 -4.91 14.17 5.26
N ASN A 99 -5.33 13.37 4.27
CA ASN A 99 -5.63 13.86 2.93
C ASN A 99 -6.98 14.59 2.87
N ALA A 100 -7.81 14.48 3.92
CA ALA A 100 -9.10 15.16 4.03
C ALA A 100 -9.52 15.42 5.49
N THR A 101 -10.53 16.28 5.67
CA THR A 101 -11.03 16.69 6.99
C THR A 101 -11.84 15.63 7.71
N ASP A 102 -12.40 14.66 6.98
CA ASP A 102 -13.20 13.55 7.49
C ASP A 102 -12.37 12.26 7.62
N GLU A 103 -11.04 12.37 7.65
CA GLU A 103 -10.10 11.26 7.70
C GLU A 103 -9.33 11.28 9.03
N THR A 104 -9.37 10.15 9.73
CA THR A 104 -8.52 9.87 10.90
C THR A 104 -7.34 9.01 10.44
N VAL A 105 -6.13 9.37 10.87
CA VAL A 105 -4.90 8.63 10.55
C VAL A 105 -4.44 7.86 11.78
N TYR A 106 -4.25 6.56 11.62
CA TYR A 106 -3.68 5.67 12.62
C TYR A 106 -2.26 5.30 12.21
N VAL A 107 -1.29 5.45 13.11
CA VAL A 107 0.06 4.90 12.93
C VAL A 107 0.12 3.53 13.57
N ALA A 108 0.76 2.59 12.88
CA ALA A 108 0.92 1.22 13.31
C ALA A 108 2.31 0.68 12.95
N ARG A 109 2.70 -0.41 13.59
CA ARG A 109 3.93 -1.16 13.31
C ARG A 109 3.62 -2.62 13.11
N ILE A 110 4.51 -3.33 12.43
CA ILE A 110 4.45 -4.79 12.33
C ILE A 110 4.41 -5.35 13.75
N ALA A 111 3.43 -6.22 14.03
CA ALA A 111 3.28 -6.84 15.34
C ALA A 111 4.59 -7.56 15.72
N PRO A 112 5.14 -7.35 16.93
CA PRO A 112 6.36 -7.99 17.43
C PRO A 112 6.46 -9.50 17.13
N GLU A 113 5.36 -10.22 17.29
CA GLU A 113 5.19 -11.65 17.01
C GLU A 113 5.42 -12.03 15.53
N ASP A 114 5.24 -11.10 14.60
CA ASP A 114 5.38 -11.31 13.16
C ASP A 114 6.72 -10.83 12.60
N THR A 115 7.46 -10.01 13.36
CA THR A 115 8.73 -9.41 12.90
C THR A 115 9.75 -10.45 12.43
N ALA A 116 9.82 -11.61 13.11
CA ALA A 116 10.74 -12.68 12.74
C ALA A 116 10.38 -13.33 11.39
N ARG A 117 9.09 -13.51 11.09
CA ARG A 117 8.64 -14.08 9.80
C ARG A 117 8.93 -13.12 8.65
N ILE A 118 8.64 -11.83 8.85
CA ILE A 118 8.96 -10.79 7.85
C ILE A 118 10.48 -10.70 7.63
N ALA A 119 11.28 -10.76 8.69
CA ALA A 119 12.75 -10.74 8.58
C ALA A 119 13.29 -11.94 7.78
N ALA A 120 12.70 -13.14 8.00
CA ALA A 120 13.05 -14.35 7.26
C ALA A 120 12.72 -14.21 5.77
N LEU A 121 11.51 -13.71 5.44
CA LEU A 121 11.12 -13.43 4.06
C LEU A 121 12.07 -12.43 3.39
N GLN A 122 12.41 -11.33 4.07
CA GLN A 122 13.37 -10.36 3.54
C GLN A 122 14.73 -10.99 3.24
N ALA A 123 15.23 -11.86 4.13
CA ALA A 123 16.50 -12.57 3.94
C ALA A 123 16.48 -13.52 2.75
N GLU A 124 15.37 -14.25 2.56
CA GLU A 124 15.20 -15.13 1.42
C GLU A 124 15.14 -14.35 0.10
N ILE A 125 14.39 -13.25 0.06
CA ILE A 125 14.32 -12.36 -1.12
C ILE A 125 15.71 -11.78 -1.43
N ARG A 126 16.48 -11.34 -0.44
CA ARG A 126 17.85 -10.85 -0.65
C ARG A 126 18.74 -11.93 -1.24
N THR A 127 18.70 -13.14 -0.68
CA THR A 127 19.47 -14.29 -1.18
C THR A 127 19.16 -14.58 -2.65
N LEU A 128 17.88 -14.54 -3.04
CA LEU A 128 17.47 -14.72 -4.43
C LEU A 128 18.01 -13.61 -5.35
N ARG A 129 17.95 -12.35 -4.91
CA ARG A 129 18.47 -11.21 -5.68
C ARG A 129 19.98 -11.27 -5.84
N GLU A 130 20.71 -11.64 -4.79
CA GLU A 130 22.16 -11.85 -4.82
C GLU A 130 22.56 -12.99 -5.76
N ALA A 131 21.73 -14.04 -5.84
CA ALA A 131 21.88 -15.13 -6.81
C ALA A 131 21.51 -14.75 -8.25
N GLY A 132 21.15 -13.49 -8.52
CA GLY A 132 20.79 -13.00 -9.86
C GLY A 132 19.37 -13.37 -10.29
N THR A 133 18.48 -13.73 -9.36
CA THR A 133 17.07 -13.98 -9.68
C THR A 133 16.35 -12.66 -9.93
N ASP A 134 15.93 -12.45 -11.18
CA ASP A 134 15.05 -11.35 -11.52
C ASP A 134 13.64 -11.56 -10.95
N GLY A 135 13.05 -10.48 -10.46
CA GLY A 135 11.70 -10.52 -9.90
C GLY A 135 11.21 -9.18 -9.35
N ALA A 136 9.89 -9.10 -9.21
CA ALA A 136 9.18 -7.95 -8.70
C ALA A 136 8.80 -8.16 -7.23
N GLY A 137 9.18 -7.20 -6.39
CA GLY A 137 8.65 -7.09 -5.03
C GLY A 137 7.31 -6.37 -5.04
N THR A 138 6.39 -6.78 -4.18
CA THR A 138 5.11 -6.11 -3.93
C THR A 138 4.98 -5.88 -2.44
N LEU A 139 4.49 -4.69 -2.08
CA LEU A 139 4.13 -4.34 -0.72
C LEU A 139 2.69 -3.83 -0.74
N ASN A 140 1.87 -4.31 0.19
CA ASN A 140 0.49 -3.87 0.33
C ASN A 140 0.16 -3.65 1.81
N ILE A 141 -0.68 -2.67 2.07
CA ILE A 141 -1.27 -2.40 3.38
C ILE A 141 -2.77 -2.49 3.20
N ARG A 142 -3.43 -3.33 4.00
CA ARG A 142 -4.87 -3.56 3.92
C ARG A 142 -5.51 -3.20 5.25
N VAL A 143 -6.70 -2.61 5.19
CA VAL A 143 -7.64 -2.61 6.31
C VAL A 143 -8.43 -3.90 6.19
N VAL A 144 -8.50 -4.67 7.27
CA VAL A 144 -9.17 -5.97 7.34
C VAL A 144 -10.20 -6.06 8.47
N GLY A 145 -10.29 -5.02 9.31
CA GLY A 145 -11.26 -4.95 10.39
C GLY A 145 -11.60 -3.51 10.76
N GLY A 146 -12.03 -3.34 12.01
CA GLY A 146 -12.48 -2.10 12.59
C GLY A 146 -13.96 -2.13 12.97
N CYS A 147 -14.37 -1.09 13.69
CA CYS A 147 -15.76 -0.86 14.06
C CYS A 147 -16.22 0.51 13.55
N TYR A 148 -17.52 0.69 13.34
CA TYR A 148 -18.10 1.96 12.90
C TYR A 148 -18.90 2.66 13.99
N VAL A 149 -18.85 3.99 13.97
CA VAL A 149 -19.66 4.88 14.80
C VAL A 149 -20.80 5.43 13.96
N GLY A 150 -22.04 5.32 14.44
CA GLY A 150 -23.23 5.81 13.75
C GLY A 150 -23.76 4.82 12.71
N ALA A 151 -23.95 5.27 11.49
CA ALA A 151 -24.49 4.44 10.41
C ALA A 151 -23.41 3.54 9.79
N ALA A 152 -23.76 2.31 9.45
CA ALA A 152 -22.86 1.40 8.76
C ALA A 152 -22.38 2.02 7.44
N PRO A 153 -21.07 2.01 7.15
CA PRO A 153 -20.54 2.63 5.94
C PRO A 153 -20.93 1.85 4.69
N ALA A 154 -21.46 2.54 3.68
CA ALA A 154 -21.71 1.93 2.36
C ALA A 154 -20.41 1.74 1.54
N SER A 155 -19.39 2.52 1.87
CA SER A 155 -18.06 2.42 1.28
C SER A 155 -17.04 3.05 2.23
N ILE A 156 -15.81 2.53 2.23
CA ILE A 156 -14.70 3.07 3.01
C ILE A 156 -13.63 3.59 2.06
N MET A 157 -13.12 4.78 2.36
CA MET A 157 -12.01 5.41 1.66
C MET A 157 -10.75 5.23 2.49
N VAL A 158 -9.71 4.65 1.90
CA VAL A 158 -8.44 4.37 2.58
C VAL A 158 -7.31 5.13 1.91
N SER A 159 -6.41 5.66 2.75
CA SER A 159 -5.10 6.16 2.36
C SER A 159 -4.03 5.42 3.13
N THR A 160 -2.85 5.19 2.54
CA THR A 160 -1.76 4.51 3.22
C THR A 160 -0.42 5.20 3.00
N TRP A 161 0.40 5.21 4.04
CA TRP A 161 1.77 5.69 4.02
C TRP A 161 2.71 4.65 4.62
N LEU A 162 3.97 4.70 4.22
CA LEU A 162 5.04 3.86 4.73
C LEU A 162 6.21 4.72 5.20
N GLN A 163 6.82 4.30 6.29
CA GLN A 163 8.08 4.83 6.76
C GLN A 163 9.04 3.64 6.96
N THR A 164 10.18 3.69 6.27
CA THR A 164 11.26 2.70 6.38
C THR A 164 12.46 3.22 7.17
N ALA A 165 12.45 4.49 7.57
CA ALA A 165 13.44 5.07 8.46
C ALA A 165 12.76 6.14 9.34
N PRO A 166 12.93 6.11 10.67
CA PRO A 166 12.32 7.10 11.57
C PRO A 166 12.65 8.55 11.20
N ALA A 167 13.83 8.79 10.60
CA ALA A 167 14.29 10.12 10.20
C ALA A 167 13.63 10.67 8.92
N ASP A 168 13.14 9.81 8.02
CA ASP A 168 12.74 10.21 6.66
C ASP A 168 11.24 10.56 6.52
N GLY A 169 10.49 10.50 7.63
CA GLY A 169 9.06 10.74 7.68
C GLY A 169 8.24 9.69 6.91
N PHE A 170 6.92 9.91 6.84
CA PHE A 170 5.99 9.03 6.13
C PHE A 170 5.89 9.39 4.64
N VAL A 171 6.02 8.37 3.78
CA VAL A 171 5.85 8.48 2.33
C VAL A 171 4.48 7.92 1.93
N PRO A 172 3.66 8.66 1.16
CA PRO A 172 2.36 8.16 0.69
C PRO A 172 2.55 7.02 -0.32
N LEU A 173 1.92 5.89 -0.06
CA LEU A 173 1.87 4.72 -0.95
C LEU A 173 0.64 4.73 -1.83
N THR A 174 -0.51 5.09 -1.26
CA THR A 174 -1.77 5.20 -1.99
C THR A 174 -2.37 6.59 -1.80
N ARG A 175 -3.04 7.09 -2.84
CA ARG A 175 -3.95 8.22 -2.68
C ARG A 175 -5.25 7.70 -2.08
N ARG A 176 -5.99 8.58 -1.39
CA ARG A 176 -7.33 8.27 -0.87
C ARG A 176 -8.18 7.60 -1.95
N GLN A 177 -8.56 6.35 -1.73
CA GLN A 177 -9.28 5.52 -2.70
C GLN A 177 -10.26 4.59 -2.02
N GLY A 178 -11.35 4.23 -2.72
CA GLY A 178 -12.36 3.33 -2.16
C GLY A 178 -11.83 1.90 -2.00
N MET A 179 -12.32 1.18 -0.98
CA MET A 179 -11.89 -0.19 -0.67
C MET A 179 -12.06 -1.17 -1.84
N VAL A 180 -13.08 -1.01 -2.69
CA VAL A 180 -13.24 -1.85 -3.89
C VAL A 180 -12.02 -1.75 -4.82
N ARG A 181 -11.41 -0.57 -4.91
CA ARG A 181 -10.18 -0.34 -5.67
C ARG A 181 -8.93 -0.83 -4.91
N ALA A 182 -8.96 -0.77 -3.58
CA ALA A 182 -7.83 -1.19 -2.74
C ALA A 182 -7.71 -2.71 -2.56
N LEU A 183 -8.83 -3.41 -2.42
CA LEU A 183 -8.92 -4.84 -2.07
C LEU A 183 -9.56 -5.68 -3.18
N GLY A 184 -10.31 -5.07 -4.11
CA GLY A 184 -11.21 -5.77 -5.02
C GLY A 184 -12.64 -5.85 -4.46
N ALA A 185 -13.61 -6.09 -5.35
CA ALA A 185 -15.04 -6.00 -4.99
C ALA A 185 -15.50 -7.05 -3.97
N ARG A 186 -14.97 -8.28 -4.03
CA ARG A 186 -15.36 -9.36 -3.12
C ARG A 186 -14.85 -9.10 -1.71
N ASP A 187 -13.55 -8.88 -1.56
CA ASP A 187 -12.92 -8.58 -0.28
C ASP A 187 -13.50 -7.32 0.36
N ALA A 188 -13.76 -6.27 -0.43
CA ALA A 188 -14.39 -5.07 0.09
C ALA A 188 -15.81 -5.34 0.62
N ALA A 189 -16.60 -6.17 -0.07
CA ALA A 189 -17.93 -6.54 0.39
C ALA A 189 -17.90 -7.43 1.65
N MET A 190 -16.94 -8.34 1.74
CA MET A 190 -16.75 -9.18 2.92
C MET A 190 -16.39 -8.33 4.14
N LEU A 191 -15.40 -7.44 4.01
CA LEU A 191 -15.03 -6.54 5.09
C LEU A 191 -16.22 -5.69 5.54
N LEU A 192 -16.94 -5.05 4.61
CA LEU A 192 -18.12 -4.25 4.97
C LEU A 192 -19.21 -5.06 5.70
N ALA A 193 -19.32 -6.36 5.44
CA ALA A 193 -20.27 -7.24 6.13
C ALA A 193 -19.81 -7.68 7.52
N GLU A 194 -18.49 -7.66 7.77
CA GLU A 194 -17.88 -8.04 9.06
C GLU A 194 -17.75 -6.87 10.03
N LEU A 195 -17.80 -5.63 9.53
CA LEU A 195 -17.77 -4.45 10.40
C LEU A 195 -18.97 -4.43 11.36
N THR A 196 -18.68 -4.18 12.62
CA THR A 196 -19.67 -4.03 13.68
C THR A 196 -19.75 -2.58 14.17
N PRO A 197 -20.86 -2.16 14.80
CA PRO A 197 -20.87 -0.93 15.56
C PRO A 197 -19.77 -0.96 16.64
N CYS A 198 -19.13 0.17 16.90
CA CYS A 198 -18.24 0.27 18.04
C CYS A 198 -19.02 0.16 19.35
N ASP A 199 -18.47 -0.56 20.31
CA ASP A 199 -19.01 -0.61 21.66
C ASP A 199 -18.84 0.76 22.33
N ALA A 200 -19.74 1.08 23.27
CA ALA A 200 -19.77 2.39 23.92
C ALA A 200 -18.55 2.66 24.84
N ASP A 201 -17.74 1.63 25.10
CA ASP A 201 -16.63 1.64 26.06
C ASP A 201 -15.23 1.61 25.42
N ASP A 202 -15.13 1.66 24.07
CA ASP A 202 -13.86 1.79 23.31
C ASP A 202 -13.47 3.25 22.98
#